data_AF-K1PH25-F1
#
_entry.id   AF-K1PH25-F1
#
_cell.length_a   1.000
_cell.length_b   1.000
_cell.length_c   1.000
_cell.angle_alpha   90.00
_cell.angle_beta   90.00
_cell.angle_gamma   90.00
#
_symmetry.space_group_name_H-M   'P 1'
#
loop_
_entity.id
_entity.type
_entity.pdbx_description
1 polymer ?
#
loop_
_entity_poly.entity_id
_entity_poly.type
_entity_poly.pdbx_seq_one_letter_code
_entity_poly.pdbx_strand_id
1 'polypeptide(L)'
;MFVSNSFGGQIQEMTLTPADFHLLALVNRELASYIDNMEQIKLRDSIRNILSISRLGNQYMQANKPWVLVKGSESDKRRAGTVVSLSANLATLLSVLVQPYMPAVSDTIQGQLKTPPQCNVIFKEFVCQLPPGHKIGKPSPLFEKIETPKIQELKKKFEGKPAPQKNASKASAGNPEETQKLTDEVAAQGNLVRELKAKKAEKAVVTEEVAKLLALKKKLADLMGEPAPAGGKQNSKQAKKESKKPEVVSSGTTANGVVDSQEVERLTEAVSKQGLLVRDLKSQKAEKSRIDSEVAVLLDLKRKLAVAQGQDPEALTGGKGKKGKKK
;
A
#
# COMPACT_ATOMS: atom_id res chain seq x y z
N MET A 1 -14.56 5.65 -19.49
CA MET A 1 -16.01 5.60 -19.18
C MET A 1 -16.60 6.99 -18.95
N PHE A 2 -16.17 7.76 -17.94
CA PHE A 2 -16.81 9.05 -17.60
C PHE A 2 -16.79 10.10 -18.72
N VAL A 3 -15.64 10.30 -19.39
CA VAL A 3 -15.54 11.22 -20.55
C VAL A 3 -16.58 10.84 -21.64
N SER A 4 -16.68 9.55 -21.96
CA SER A 4 -17.60 9.03 -22.97
C SER A 4 -19.07 9.25 -22.60
N ASN A 5 -19.45 8.91 -21.36
CA ASN A 5 -20.86 8.86 -20.97
C ASN A 5 -21.42 10.25 -20.62
N SER A 6 -20.60 11.11 -20.02
CA SER A 6 -21.05 12.39 -19.46
C SER A 6 -20.73 13.59 -20.33
N PHE A 7 -19.73 13.49 -21.21
CA PHE A 7 -19.17 14.61 -21.97
C PHE A 7 -19.02 14.31 -23.46
N GLY A 8 -19.82 13.37 -23.99
CA GLY A 8 -19.83 13.05 -25.42
C GLY A 8 -18.49 12.54 -25.96
N GLY A 9 -17.65 11.96 -25.10
CA GLY A 9 -16.31 11.49 -25.48
C GLY A 9 -15.29 12.61 -25.70
N GLN A 10 -15.57 13.84 -25.25
CA GLN A 10 -14.67 14.98 -25.44
C GLN A 10 -14.01 15.41 -24.13
N ILE A 11 -12.72 15.69 -24.19
CA ILE A 11 -11.99 16.37 -23.12
C ILE A 11 -12.55 17.77 -22.95
N GLN A 12 -12.85 18.15 -21.71
CA GLN A 12 -13.45 19.42 -21.37
C GLN A 12 -12.38 20.46 -21.04
N GLU A 13 -12.79 21.73 -21.07
CA GLU A 13 -11.98 22.81 -20.50
C GLU A 13 -11.78 22.58 -19.00
N MET A 14 -10.54 22.80 -18.53
CA MET A 14 -10.13 22.52 -17.17
C MET A 14 -9.88 23.83 -16.41
N THR A 15 -10.69 24.09 -15.39
CA THR A 15 -10.47 25.21 -14.46
C THR A 15 -9.91 24.65 -13.17
N LEU A 16 -8.58 24.72 -13.03
CA LEU A 16 -7.86 24.11 -11.92
C LEU A 16 -8.09 24.86 -10.61
N THR A 17 -8.28 24.08 -9.55
CA THR A 17 -8.41 24.53 -8.16
C THR A 17 -7.14 24.21 -7.37
N PRO A 18 -6.94 24.76 -6.16
CA PRO A 18 -5.80 24.42 -5.31
C PRO A 18 -5.65 22.91 -5.03
N ALA A 19 -6.77 22.19 -4.90
CA ALA A 19 -6.77 20.74 -4.72
C ALA A 19 -6.21 20.00 -5.96
N ASP A 20 -6.44 20.54 -7.16
CA ASP A 20 -5.92 19.98 -8.41
C ASP A 20 -4.40 20.20 -8.48
N PHE A 21 -3.93 21.40 -8.16
CA PHE A 21 -2.50 21.68 -8.09
C PHE A 21 -1.79 20.79 -7.06
N HIS A 22 -2.43 20.50 -5.93
CA HIS A 22 -1.88 19.57 -4.95
C HIS A 22 -1.74 18.14 -5.53
N LEU A 23 -2.76 17.66 -6.26
CA LEU A 23 -2.66 16.38 -6.98
C LEU A 23 -1.49 16.41 -7.98
N LEU A 24 -1.38 17.47 -8.78
CA LEU A 24 -0.31 17.60 -9.79
C LEU A 24 1.08 17.55 -9.16
N ALA A 25 1.28 18.22 -8.03
CA ALA A 25 2.54 18.19 -7.29
C ALA A 25 2.88 16.78 -6.79
N LEU A 26 1.90 16.05 -6.27
CA LEU A 26 2.10 14.65 -5.84
C LEU A 26 2.42 13.73 -7.01
N VAL A 27 1.73 13.89 -8.14
CA VAL A 27 1.99 13.13 -9.38
C VAL A 27 3.41 13.42 -9.89
N ASN A 28 3.83 14.68 -9.93
CA ASN A 28 5.18 15.07 -10.33
C ASN A 28 6.26 14.46 -9.43
N ARG A 29 6.03 14.41 -8.11
CA ARG A 29 6.95 13.75 -7.18
C ARG A 29 7.11 12.26 -7.48
N GLU A 30 6.00 11.56 -7.74
CA GLU A 30 6.04 10.14 -8.09
C GLU A 30 6.64 9.89 -9.48
N LEU A 31 6.40 10.80 -10.44
CA LEU A 31 6.98 10.74 -11.78
C LEU A 31 8.50 10.93 -11.74
N ALA A 32 9.01 11.90 -10.98
CA ALA A 32 10.45 12.08 -10.78
C ALA A 32 11.07 10.82 -10.16
N SER A 33 10.43 10.27 -9.12
CA SER A 33 10.87 9.02 -8.50
C SER A 33 10.86 7.83 -9.46
N TYR A 34 9.87 7.74 -10.35
CA TYR A 34 9.82 6.72 -11.40
C TYR A 34 11.01 6.86 -12.35
N ILE A 35 11.29 8.08 -12.83
CA ILE A 35 12.41 8.35 -13.75
C ILE A 35 13.73 7.97 -13.10
N ASP A 36 14.00 8.44 -11.88
CA ASP A 36 15.23 8.13 -11.12
C ASP A 36 15.40 6.61 -10.92
N ASN A 37 14.30 5.91 -10.62
CA ASN A 37 14.32 4.46 -10.44
C ASN A 37 14.59 3.74 -11.77
N MET A 38 14.02 4.20 -12.89
CA MET A 38 14.25 3.61 -14.22
C MET A 38 15.68 3.86 -14.71
N GLU A 39 16.24 5.05 -14.49
CA GLU A 39 17.64 5.37 -14.80
C GLU A 39 18.62 4.47 -14.02
N GLN A 40 18.25 4.08 -12.80
CA GLN A 40 19.01 3.15 -11.96
C GLN A 40 18.60 1.67 -12.15
N ILE A 41 17.76 1.36 -13.15
CA ILE A 41 17.31 -0.01 -13.47
C ILE A 41 16.58 -0.70 -12.29
N LYS A 42 15.97 0.08 -11.40
CA LYS A 42 15.17 -0.40 -10.26
C LYS A 42 13.73 -0.72 -10.67
N LEU A 43 13.56 -1.64 -11.63
CA LEU A 43 12.27 -1.97 -12.26
C LEU A 43 11.14 -2.29 -11.27
N ARG A 44 11.47 -2.95 -10.16
CA ARG A 44 10.50 -3.32 -9.11
C ARG A 44 10.02 -2.11 -8.32
N ASP A 45 10.86 -1.10 -8.14
CA ASP A 45 10.51 0.10 -7.38
C ASP A 45 9.76 1.09 -8.29
N SER A 46 10.21 1.27 -9.54
CA SER A 46 9.53 2.13 -10.51
C SER A 46 8.09 1.67 -10.82
N ILE A 47 7.81 0.36 -10.92
CA ILE A 47 6.42 -0.09 -11.10
C ILE A 47 5.51 0.31 -9.93
N ARG A 48 6.05 0.44 -8.70
CA ARG A 48 5.28 0.92 -7.55
C ARG A 48 4.97 2.41 -7.63
N ASN A 49 5.81 3.21 -8.29
CA ASN A 49 5.50 4.61 -8.57
C ASN A 49 4.30 4.72 -9.54
N ILE A 50 4.24 3.88 -10.58
CA ILE A 50 3.07 3.81 -11.49
C ILE A 50 1.79 3.51 -10.71
N LEU A 51 1.83 2.49 -9.85
CA LEU A 51 0.69 2.12 -9.00
C LEU A 51 0.32 3.23 -8.01
N SER A 52 1.31 3.99 -7.52
CA SER A 52 1.08 5.13 -6.63
C SER A 52 0.39 6.29 -7.35
N ILE A 53 0.80 6.64 -8.57
CA ILE A 53 0.13 7.63 -9.42
C ILE A 53 -1.31 7.21 -9.69
N SER A 54 -1.53 5.94 -10.06
CA SER A 54 -2.88 5.40 -10.25
C SER A 54 -3.74 5.49 -8.98
N ARG A 55 -3.16 5.21 -7.81
CA ARG A 55 -3.84 5.37 -6.51
C ARG A 55 -4.23 6.83 -6.24
N LEU A 56 -3.35 7.79 -6.53
CA LEU A 56 -3.64 9.22 -6.40
C LEU A 56 -4.81 9.63 -7.30
N GLY A 57 -4.81 9.20 -8.57
CA GLY A 57 -5.91 9.46 -9.51
C GLY A 57 -7.25 8.89 -9.04
N ASN A 58 -7.25 7.66 -8.50
CA ASN A 58 -8.45 7.05 -7.93
C ASN A 58 -8.97 7.80 -6.70
N GLN A 59 -8.08 8.22 -5.78
CA GLN A 59 -8.46 9.02 -4.62
C GLN A 59 -9.05 10.37 -5.05
N TYR A 60 -8.44 11.02 -6.03
CA TYR A 60 -8.92 12.28 -6.59
C TYR A 60 -10.33 12.15 -7.19
N MET A 61 -10.56 11.13 -8.03
CA MET A 61 -11.87 10.83 -8.59
C MET A 61 -12.91 10.56 -7.49
N GLN A 62 -12.54 9.81 -6.45
CA GLN A 62 -13.44 9.46 -5.35
C GLN A 62 -13.78 10.65 -4.45
N ALA A 63 -12.82 11.53 -4.19
CA ALA A 63 -13.03 12.74 -3.39
C ALA A 63 -13.97 13.73 -4.11
N ASN A 64 -13.79 13.92 -5.42
CA ASN A 64 -14.56 14.86 -6.21
C ASN A 64 -15.93 14.33 -6.67
N LYS A 65 -16.12 13.00 -6.74
CA LYS A 65 -17.39 12.34 -7.14
C LYS A 65 -18.01 12.96 -8.41
N PRO A 66 -17.30 13.01 -9.55
CA PRO A 66 -17.79 13.69 -10.75
C PRO A 66 -19.11 13.12 -11.30
N TRP A 67 -19.42 11.85 -11.03
CA TRP A 67 -20.71 11.22 -11.38
C TRP A 67 -21.91 11.75 -10.60
N VAL A 68 -21.67 12.43 -9.48
CA VAL A 68 -22.69 13.19 -8.74
C VAL A 68 -22.73 14.62 -9.27
N LEU A 69 -21.56 15.28 -9.36
CA LEU A 69 -21.44 16.67 -9.80
C LEU A 69 -22.03 16.92 -11.20
N VAL A 70 -21.89 15.96 -12.13
CA VAL A 70 -22.48 16.08 -13.48
C VAL A 70 -24.00 16.25 -13.49
N LYS A 71 -24.68 15.88 -12.39
CA LYS A 71 -26.14 16.03 -12.22
C LYS A 71 -26.54 17.32 -11.48
N GLY A 72 -25.56 18.13 -11.08
CA GLY A 72 -25.74 19.35 -10.30
C GLY A 72 -25.89 20.60 -11.16
N SER A 73 -25.51 21.74 -10.57
CA SER A 73 -25.50 23.06 -11.21
C SER A 73 -24.50 23.13 -12.37
N GLU A 74 -24.56 24.21 -13.17
CA GLU A 74 -23.58 24.42 -14.25
C GLU A 74 -22.14 24.53 -13.72
N SER A 75 -21.93 25.10 -12.53
CA SER A 75 -20.62 25.09 -11.87
C SER A 75 -20.18 23.67 -11.49
N ASP A 76 -21.10 22.84 -10.98
CA ASP A 76 -20.79 21.45 -10.64
C ASP A 76 -20.42 20.64 -11.88
N LYS A 77 -21.13 20.85 -13.00
CA LYS A 77 -20.81 20.22 -14.29
C LYS A 77 -19.44 20.63 -14.80
N ARG A 78 -19.07 21.91 -14.73
CA ARG A 78 -17.71 22.38 -15.07
C ARG A 78 -16.65 21.73 -14.19
N ARG A 79 -16.92 21.62 -12.89
CA ARG A 79 -16.04 20.93 -11.95
C ARG A 79 -15.88 19.45 -12.30
N ALA A 80 -16.99 18.75 -12.59
CA ALA A 80 -16.97 17.36 -13.05
C ALA A 80 -16.16 17.20 -14.34
N GLY A 81 -16.32 18.14 -15.28
CA GLY A 81 -15.56 18.18 -16.54
C GLY A 81 -14.06 18.31 -16.31
N THR A 82 -13.65 19.21 -15.41
CA THR A 82 -12.25 19.37 -15.02
C THR A 82 -11.67 18.08 -14.42
N VAL A 83 -12.38 17.48 -13.46
CA VAL A 83 -11.95 16.26 -12.77
C VAL A 83 -11.75 15.10 -13.74
N VAL A 84 -12.73 14.88 -14.62
CA VAL A 84 -12.73 13.77 -15.56
C VAL A 84 -11.68 13.98 -16.66
N SER A 85 -11.49 15.21 -17.13
CA SER A 85 -10.48 15.56 -18.14
C SER A 85 -9.06 15.46 -17.62
N LEU A 86 -8.82 15.90 -16.37
CA LEU A 86 -7.54 15.73 -15.71
C LEU A 86 -7.22 14.24 -15.48
N SER A 87 -8.23 13.45 -15.10
CA SER A 87 -8.08 12.01 -14.91
C SER A 87 -7.81 11.27 -16.22
N ALA A 88 -8.35 11.73 -17.34
CA ALA A 88 -8.02 11.20 -18.67
C ALA A 88 -6.57 11.49 -19.05
N ASN A 89 -6.08 12.70 -18.77
CA ASN A 89 -4.66 13.05 -18.96
C ASN A 89 -3.73 12.23 -18.05
N LEU A 90 -4.13 11.97 -16.80
CA LEU A 90 -3.39 11.05 -15.92
C LEU A 90 -3.35 9.62 -16.48
N ALA A 91 -4.45 9.15 -17.08
CA ALA A 91 -4.49 7.85 -17.75
C ALA A 91 -3.57 7.81 -18.99
N THR A 92 -3.44 8.92 -19.73
CA THR A 92 -2.45 9.06 -20.80
C THR A 92 -1.03 8.91 -20.27
N LEU A 93 -0.65 9.63 -19.21
CA LEU A 93 0.67 9.47 -18.57
C LEU A 93 0.90 8.00 -18.16
N LEU A 94 -0.04 7.40 -17.43
CA LEU A 94 0.07 6.01 -16.96
C LEU A 94 0.26 5.02 -18.11
N SER A 95 -0.35 5.27 -19.28
CA SER A 95 -0.15 4.43 -20.47
C SER A 95 1.31 4.42 -20.91
N VAL A 96 1.97 5.58 -20.96
CA VAL A 96 3.38 5.71 -21.34
C VAL A 96 4.28 5.06 -20.29
N LEU A 97 4.01 5.29 -19.00
CA LEU A 97 4.84 4.75 -17.91
C LEU A 97 4.78 3.22 -17.80
N VAL A 98 3.63 2.62 -18.13
CA VAL A 98 3.45 1.15 -18.06
C VAL A 98 3.97 0.44 -19.31
N GLN A 99 4.22 1.15 -20.41
CA GLN A 99 4.69 0.57 -21.67
C GLN A 99 5.90 -0.39 -21.53
N PRO A 100 6.97 -0.08 -20.77
CA PRO A 100 8.09 -1.02 -20.59
C PRO A 100 7.75 -2.29 -19.79
N TYR A 101 6.57 -2.36 -19.14
CA TYR A 101 6.10 -3.51 -18.36
C TYR A 101 4.99 -4.29 -19.05
N MET A 102 4.05 -3.57 -19.66
CA MET A 102 2.81 -4.10 -20.24
C MET A 102 2.49 -3.38 -21.56
N PRO A 103 3.27 -3.60 -22.63
CA PRO A 103 3.13 -2.85 -23.88
C PRO A 103 1.73 -2.99 -24.50
N ALA A 104 1.17 -4.20 -24.53
CA ALA A 104 -0.20 -4.42 -25.05
C ALA A 104 -1.28 -3.66 -24.26
N VAL A 105 -1.09 -3.49 -22.94
CA VAL A 105 -2.02 -2.70 -22.12
C VAL A 105 -1.83 -1.21 -22.35
N SER A 106 -0.58 -0.75 -22.49
CA SER A 106 -0.27 0.62 -22.92
C SER A 106 -1.00 0.94 -24.23
N ASP A 107 -0.84 0.10 -25.26
CA ASP A 107 -1.46 0.28 -26.58
C ASP A 107 -2.99 0.29 -26.48
N THR A 108 -3.56 -0.59 -25.63
CA THR A 108 -5.00 -0.61 -25.38
C THR A 108 -5.48 0.70 -24.75
N ILE A 109 -4.79 1.22 -23.74
CA ILE A 109 -5.15 2.51 -23.10
C ILE A 109 -5.03 3.64 -24.12
N GLN A 110 -3.91 3.72 -24.84
CA GLN A 110 -3.65 4.76 -25.83
C GLN A 110 -4.69 4.72 -26.95
N GLY A 111 -5.06 3.52 -27.43
CA GLY A 111 -6.13 3.33 -28.42
C GLY A 111 -7.50 3.75 -27.91
N GLN A 112 -7.86 3.39 -26.67
CA GLN A 112 -9.12 3.85 -26.05
C GLN A 112 -9.16 5.36 -25.85
N LEU A 113 -8.03 6.00 -25.55
CA LEU A 113 -7.92 7.46 -25.40
C LEU A 113 -7.72 8.18 -26.73
N LYS A 114 -7.48 7.45 -27.84
CA LYS A 114 -7.03 8.00 -29.12
C LYS A 114 -5.84 8.94 -28.95
N THR A 115 -4.87 8.51 -28.14
CA THR A 115 -3.69 9.30 -27.83
C THR A 115 -2.84 9.49 -29.09
N PRO A 116 -2.52 10.74 -29.49
CA PRO A 116 -1.64 10.98 -30.63
C PRO A 116 -0.24 10.35 -30.43
N PRO A 117 0.45 9.86 -31.47
CA PRO A 117 1.77 9.24 -31.31
C PRO A 117 2.81 10.13 -30.62
N GLN A 118 2.76 11.45 -30.83
CA GLN A 118 3.66 12.42 -30.18
C GLN A 118 3.49 12.50 -28.66
N CYS A 119 2.38 11.99 -28.13
CA CYS A 119 2.11 11.93 -26.70
C CYS A 119 2.82 10.75 -26.01
N ASN A 120 3.39 9.81 -26.78
CA ASN A 120 4.10 8.66 -26.23
C ASN A 120 5.54 9.01 -25.81
N VAL A 121 5.67 9.98 -24.91
CA VAL A 121 6.93 10.51 -24.39
C VAL A 121 6.79 10.82 -22.91
N ILE A 122 7.86 10.59 -22.15
CA ILE A 122 7.94 10.89 -20.73
C ILE A 122 8.63 12.25 -20.56
N PHE A 123 7.89 13.23 -20.08
CA PHE A 123 8.43 14.52 -19.65
C PHE A 123 8.88 14.45 -18.19
N LYS A 124 9.77 15.37 -17.78
CA LYS A 124 10.20 15.51 -16.37
C LYS A 124 9.05 15.89 -15.43
N GLU A 125 8.06 16.60 -15.98
CA GLU A 125 6.88 17.04 -15.27
C GLU A 125 5.63 16.54 -16.01
N PHE A 126 4.54 16.37 -15.27
CA PHE A 126 3.25 16.02 -15.82
C PHE A 126 2.72 17.15 -16.70
N VAL A 127 2.37 16.78 -17.94
CA VAL A 127 1.77 17.67 -18.92
C VAL A 127 0.40 17.11 -19.30
N CYS A 128 -0.60 17.99 -19.37
CA CYS A 128 -1.90 17.64 -19.94
C CYS A 128 -1.79 17.58 -21.47
N GLN A 129 -1.52 16.40 -21.99
CA GLN A 129 -1.29 16.19 -23.42
C GLN A 129 -2.56 16.03 -24.26
N LEU A 130 -3.70 15.74 -23.64
CA LEU A 130 -5.01 15.74 -24.28
C LEU A 130 -5.65 17.13 -24.09
N PRO A 131 -5.68 17.98 -25.13
CA PRO A 131 -6.26 19.32 -25.02
C PRO A 131 -7.80 19.28 -24.96
N PRO A 132 -8.45 20.36 -24.49
CA PRO A 132 -9.89 20.52 -24.60
C PRO A 132 -10.38 20.30 -26.04
N GLY A 133 -11.53 19.62 -26.19
CA GLY A 133 -12.09 19.24 -27.48
C GLY A 133 -11.57 17.92 -28.06
N HIS A 134 -10.47 17.37 -27.51
CA HIS A 134 -9.96 16.05 -27.94
C HIS A 134 -11.02 14.96 -27.78
N LYS A 135 -11.25 14.17 -28.83
CA LYS A 135 -12.23 13.07 -28.84
C LYS A 135 -11.56 11.73 -28.52
N ILE A 136 -11.94 11.12 -27.40
CA ILE A 136 -11.48 9.78 -27.04
C ILE A 136 -12.22 8.69 -27.84
N GLY A 137 -11.68 7.46 -27.81
CA GLY A 137 -12.31 6.26 -28.36
C GLY A 137 -13.35 5.64 -27.42
N LYS A 138 -13.75 4.41 -27.74
CA LYS A 138 -14.70 3.65 -26.93
C LYS A 138 -13.98 3.00 -25.74
N PRO A 139 -14.33 3.34 -24.49
CA PRO A 139 -13.70 2.72 -23.33
C PRO A 139 -14.14 1.26 -23.15
N SER A 140 -13.23 0.40 -22.75
CA SER A 140 -13.48 -0.99 -22.32
C SER A 140 -12.63 -1.34 -21.08
N PRO A 141 -13.08 -2.29 -20.23
CA PRO A 141 -12.28 -2.75 -19.10
C PRO A 141 -10.90 -3.25 -19.55
N LEU A 142 -9.84 -2.84 -18.85
CA LEU A 142 -8.45 -3.19 -19.20
C LEU A 142 -8.01 -4.55 -18.64
N PHE A 143 -8.57 -4.93 -17.49
CA PHE A 143 -8.15 -6.12 -16.76
C PHE A 143 -9.37 -6.95 -16.38
N GLU A 144 -9.27 -8.25 -16.59
CA GLU A 144 -10.23 -9.23 -16.09
C GLU A 144 -9.76 -9.78 -14.74
N LYS A 145 -10.71 -10.05 -13.85
CA LYS A 145 -10.41 -10.68 -12.57
C LYS A 145 -10.05 -12.14 -12.82
N ILE A 146 -8.90 -12.56 -12.28
CA ILE A 146 -8.53 -13.98 -12.26
C ILE A 146 -9.27 -14.64 -11.10
N GLU A 147 -10.23 -15.50 -11.42
CA GLU A 147 -11.04 -16.20 -10.43
C GLU A 147 -10.27 -17.34 -9.73
N THR A 148 -10.55 -17.57 -8.45
CA THR A 148 -9.88 -18.60 -7.62
C THR A 148 -9.90 -20.00 -8.26
N PRO A 149 -10.99 -20.49 -8.87
CA PRO A 149 -11.00 -21.78 -9.56
C PRO A 149 -9.96 -21.85 -10.68
N LYS A 150 -9.80 -20.76 -11.45
CA LYS A 150 -8.81 -20.71 -12.52
C LYS A 150 -7.38 -20.75 -11.97
N ILE A 151 -7.13 -20.09 -10.84
CA ILE A 151 -5.84 -20.16 -10.15
C ILE A 151 -5.54 -21.60 -9.71
N GLN A 152 -6.51 -22.29 -9.12
CA GLN A 152 -6.37 -23.68 -8.67
C GLN A 152 -6.14 -24.65 -9.83
N GLU A 153 -6.90 -24.49 -10.92
CA GLU A 153 -6.73 -25.26 -12.16
C GLU A 153 -5.30 -25.11 -12.70
N LEU A 154 -4.81 -23.87 -12.82
CA LEU A 154 -3.46 -23.60 -13.33
C LEU A 154 -2.39 -24.11 -12.38
N LYS A 155 -2.56 -23.97 -11.05
CA LYS A 155 -1.64 -24.54 -10.07
C LYS A 155 -1.54 -26.06 -10.23
N LYS A 156 -2.67 -26.77 -10.26
CA LYS A 156 -2.69 -28.23 -10.43
C LYS A 156 -2.06 -28.67 -11.76
N LYS A 157 -2.23 -27.87 -12.82
CA LYS A 157 -1.64 -28.13 -14.14
C LYS A 157 -0.11 -27.96 -14.15
N PHE A 158 0.44 -27.07 -13.33
CA PHE A 158 1.85 -26.66 -13.39
C PHE A 158 2.65 -26.88 -12.09
N GLU A 159 2.09 -27.51 -11.06
CA GLU A 159 2.76 -27.79 -9.78
C GLU A 159 3.91 -28.81 -9.87
N GLY A 160 4.06 -29.46 -11.03
CA GLY A 160 5.06 -30.50 -11.27
C GLY A 160 4.65 -31.84 -10.67
N LYS A 161 5.16 -32.95 -11.23
CA LYS A 161 5.13 -34.24 -10.53
C LYS A 161 6.36 -34.29 -9.62
N PRO A 162 6.27 -34.74 -8.36
CA PRO A 162 7.45 -35.00 -7.58
C PRO A 162 8.34 -35.98 -8.37
N ALA A 163 9.63 -35.67 -8.48
CA ALA A 163 10.59 -36.60 -9.06
C ALA A 163 10.47 -37.94 -8.33
N PRO A 164 10.52 -39.09 -9.03
CA PRO A 164 10.51 -40.38 -8.35
C PRO A 164 11.68 -40.42 -7.38
N GLN A 165 11.40 -40.30 -6.09
CA GLN A 165 12.39 -40.56 -5.05
C GLN A 165 12.83 -42.00 -5.27
N LYS A 166 14.07 -42.17 -5.73
CA LYS A 166 14.74 -43.46 -5.72
C LYS A 166 14.63 -43.97 -4.28
N ASN A 167 13.97 -45.11 -4.12
CA ASN A 167 13.96 -45.89 -2.89
C ASN A 167 15.41 -46.02 -2.38
N ALA A 168 15.77 -45.21 -1.38
CA ALA A 168 16.94 -45.45 -0.56
C ALA A 168 16.56 -46.57 0.40
N SER A 169 16.90 -47.78 0.00
CA SER A 169 16.92 -48.99 0.81
C SER A 169 17.66 -48.76 2.14
N LYS A 170 17.02 -49.23 3.23
CA LYS A 170 17.57 -49.63 4.54
C LYS A 170 19.10 -49.51 4.72
N ALA A 171 19.54 -48.72 5.70
CA ALA A 171 20.17 -49.19 6.95
C ALA A 171 20.91 -48.05 7.67
N SER A 172 20.50 -47.73 8.91
CA SER A 172 21.36 -47.65 10.11
C SER A 172 20.54 -47.16 11.30
N ALA A 173 20.79 -47.76 12.45
CA ALA A 173 20.01 -47.66 13.68
C ALA A 173 20.11 -46.27 14.34
N GLY A 174 18.98 -45.58 14.44
CA GLY A 174 18.71 -44.55 15.45
C GLY A 174 17.43 -44.95 16.16
N ASN A 175 17.41 -44.90 17.49
CA ASN A 175 16.27 -45.33 18.30
C ASN A 175 15.01 -44.53 17.86
N PRO A 176 13.96 -45.16 17.29
CA PRO A 176 12.78 -44.45 16.77
C PRO A 176 12.09 -43.60 17.84
N GLU A 177 12.17 -44.07 19.08
CA GLU A 177 11.59 -43.40 20.24
C GLU A 177 12.30 -42.08 20.58
N GLU A 178 13.61 -41.99 20.36
CA GLU A 178 14.41 -40.82 20.68
C GLU A 178 14.27 -39.73 19.60
N THR A 179 14.13 -40.16 18.33
CA THR A 179 13.85 -39.26 17.20
C THR A 179 12.45 -38.65 17.32
N GLN A 180 11.46 -39.45 17.76
CA GLN A 180 10.10 -38.97 17.99
C GLN A 180 10.06 -37.98 19.16
N LYS A 181 10.69 -38.30 20.30
CA LYS A 181 10.79 -37.39 21.45
C LYS A 181 11.45 -36.05 21.09
N LEU A 182 12.54 -36.06 20.33
CA LEU A 182 13.20 -34.83 19.89
C LEU A 182 12.34 -33.99 18.94
N THR A 183 11.54 -34.64 18.10
CA THR A 183 10.62 -33.97 17.17
C THR A 183 9.50 -33.26 17.94
N ASP A 184 8.94 -33.95 18.95
CA ASP A 184 7.90 -33.40 19.81
C ASP A 184 8.43 -32.24 20.68
N GLU A 185 9.67 -32.33 21.17
CA GLU A 185 10.34 -31.23 21.89
C GLU A 185 10.63 -30.01 21.01
N VAL A 186 11.07 -30.22 19.76
CA VAL A 186 11.26 -29.12 18.79
C VAL A 186 9.93 -28.42 18.49
N ALA A 187 8.84 -29.17 18.38
CA ALA A 187 7.50 -28.62 18.17
C ALA A 187 7.00 -27.82 19.39
N ALA A 188 7.16 -28.36 20.60
CA ALA A 188 6.79 -27.70 21.86
C ALA A 188 7.57 -26.40 22.06
N GLN A 189 8.89 -26.43 21.84
CA GLN A 189 9.77 -25.26 21.96
C GLN A 189 9.45 -24.19 20.90
N GLY A 190 9.09 -24.61 19.68
CA GLY A 190 8.64 -23.70 18.62
C GLY A 190 7.35 -22.98 18.97
N ASN A 191 6.40 -23.68 19.61
CA ASN A 191 5.16 -23.10 20.11
C ASN A 191 5.41 -22.11 21.25
N LEU A 192 6.29 -22.44 22.19
CA LEU A 192 6.68 -21.56 23.29
C LEU A 192 7.31 -20.25 22.79
N VAL A 193 8.25 -20.31 21.84
CA VAL A 193 8.85 -19.11 21.24
C VAL A 193 7.81 -18.26 20.51
N ARG A 194 6.84 -18.89 19.83
CA ARG A 194 5.75 -18.19 19.12
C ARG A 194 4.80 -17.52 20.11
N GLU A 195 4.51 -18.16 21.24
CA GLU A 195 3.68 -17.62 22.32
C GLU A 195 4.37 -16.47 23.07
N LEU A 196 5.66 -16.60 23.40
CA LEU A 196 6.46 -15.53 24.04
C LEU A 196 6.56 -14.28 23.13
N LYS A 197 6.69 -14.48 21.81
CA LYS A 197 6.64 -13.39 20.83
C LYS A 197 5.25 -12.76 20.73
N ALA A 198 4.19 -13.55 20.82
CA ALA A 198 2.81 -13.06 20.82
C ALA A 198 2.47 -12.26 22.10
N LYS A 199 3.00 -12.68 23.26
CA LYS A 199 2.81 -12.03 24.55
C LYS A 199 3.74 -10.84 24.82
N LYS A 200 4.58 -10.44 23.85
CA LYS A 200 5.61 -9.39 24.00
C LYS A 200 6.48 -9.58 25.25
N ALA A 201 6.89 -10.82 25.50
CA ALA A 201 7.83 -11.15 26.57
C ALA A 201 9.17 -10.42 26.37
N GLU A 202 9.96 -10.31 27.43
CA GLU A 202 11.25 -9.64 27.39
C GLU A 202 12.17 -10.24 26.32
N LYS A 203 12.89 -9.35 25.62
CA LYS A 203 13.73 -9.71 24.48
C LYS A 203 14.85 -10.68 24.87
N ALA A 204 15.35 -10.62 26.11
CA ALA A 204 16.33 -11.56 26.64
C ALA A 204 15.75 -12.99 26.68
N VAL A 205 14.57 -13.15 27.28
CA VAL A 205 13.86 -14.44 27.40
C VAL A 205 13.53 -15.04 26.04
N VAL A 206 13.04 -14.23 25.08
CA VAL A 206 12.77 -14.71 23.71
C VAL A 206 14.04 -15.18 23.00
N THR A 207 15.18 -14.53 23.27
CA THR A 207 16.46 -14.87 22.61
C THR A 207 17.04 -16.16 23.15
N GLU A 208 16.93 -16.40 24.47
CA GLU A 208 17.34 -17.66 25.10
C GLU A 208 16.52 -18.86 24.59
N GLU A 209 15.19 -18.71 24.49
CA GLU A 209 14.32 -19.79 24.02
C GLU A 209 14.49 -20.09 22.52
N VAL A 210 14.83 -19.07 21.70
CA VAL A 210 15.22 -19.25 20.30
C VAL A 210 16.55 -19.99 20.17
N ALA A 211 17.53 -19.72 21.05
CA ALA A 211 18.80 -20.43 21.06
C ALA A 211 18.60 -21.92 21.39
N LYS A 212 17.74 -22.25 22.36
CA LYS A 212 17.33 -23.63 22.68
C LYS A 212 16.66 -24.32 21.49
N LEU A 213 15.76 -23.62 20.78
CA LEU A 213 15.10 -24.17 19.59
C LEU A 213 16.10 -24.50 18.47
N LEU A 214 17.10 -23.66 18.25
CA LEU A 214 18.15 -23.91 17.26
C LEU A 214 19.05 -25.09 17.64
N ALA A 215 19.38 -25.23 18.92
CA ALA A 215 20.16 -26.36 19.44
C ALA A 215 19.40 -27.69 19.28
N LEU A 216 18.09 -27.71 19.58
CA LEU A 216 17.24 -28.91 19.39
C LEU A 216 17.09 -29.27 17.91
N LYS A 217 16.93 -28.28 17.03
CA LYS A 217 16.90 -28.52 15.57
C LYS A 217 18.21 -29.06 15.02
N LYS A 218 19.35 -28.62 15.57
CA LYS A 218 20.66 -29.15 15.20
C LYS A 218 20.80 -30.61 15.61
N LYS A 219 20.44 -30.96 16.86
CA LYS A 219 20.44 -32.36 17.32
C LYS A 219 19.53 -33.26 16.49
N LEU A 220 18.36 -32.76 16.09
CA LEU A 220 17.43 -33.47 15.20
C LEU A 220 18.04 -33.67 13.80
N ALA A 221 18.72 -32.66 13.24
CA ALA A 221 19.40 -32.77 11.96
C ALA A 221 20.59 -33.76 11.99
N ASP A 222 21.40 -33.73 13.05
CA ASP A 222 22.53 -34.64 13.26
C ASP A 222 22.06 -36.11 13.37
N LEU A 223 20.86 -36.35 13.93
CA LEU A 223 20.22 -37.67 14.01
C LEU A 223 19.56 -38.14 12.70
N MET A 224 19.06 -37.22 11.88
CA MET A 224 18.33 -37.54 10.64
C MET A 224 19.19 -37.56 9.36
N GLY A 225 20.46 -37.15 9.44
CA GLY A 225 21.42 -37.30 8.34
C GLY A 225 21.13 -36.45 7.10
N GLU A 226 20.48 -35.29 7.22
CA GLU A 226 20.33 -34.31 6.13
C GLU A 226 20.94 -32.94 6.46
N PRO A 227 21.53 -32.23 5.47
CA PRO A 227 22.26 -30.99 5.69
C PRO A 227 21.30 -29.80 5.93
N ALA A 228 21.68 -28.94 6.88
CA ALA A 228 20.87 -27.80 7.32
C ALA A 228 20.54 -26.79 6.20
N PRO A 229 19.31 -26.27 6.09
CA PRO A 229 19.02 -25.14 5.22
C PRO A 229 19.58 -23.83 5.81
N ALA A 230 20.32 -23.11 4.97
CA ALA A 230 20.99 -21.85 5.27
C ALA A 230 20.03 -20.75 5.77
N GLY A 231 20.27 -20.27 6.98
CA GLY A 231 19.59 -19.13 7.61
C GLY A 231 20.00 -17.79 7.00
N GLY A 232 19.01 -16.94 6.77
CA GLY A 232 19.12 -15.65 6.11
C GLY A 232 19.94 -14.59 6.85
N LYS A 233 20.43 -13.66 6.02
CA LYS A 233 21.23 -12.47 6.28
C LYS A 233 20.86 -11.71 7.56
N GLN A 234 21.86 -11.54 8.43
CA GLN A 234 21.86 -10.56 9.52
C GLN A 234 22.15 -9.15 8.98
N ASN A 235 21.42 -8.19 9.53
CA ASN A 235 21.54 -6.77 9.31
C ASN A 235 22.56 -6.22 10.32
N SER A 236 23.73 -5.78 9.86
CA SER A 236 24.75 -5.14 10.69
C SER A 236 24.46 -3.63 10.82
N LYS A 237 24.03 -3.20 12.01
CA LYS A 237 24.22 -1.81 12.47
C LYS A 237 25.38 -1.81 13.46
N GLN A 238 26.46 -1.11 13.12
CA GLN A 238 27.54 -0.78 14.05
C GLN A 238 27.58 0.73 14.20
N ALA A 239 27.47 1.18 15.45
CA ALA A 239 27.63 2.55 15.87
C ALA A 239 29.10 2.87 16.13
N LYS A 240 29.52 4.12 15.88
CA LYS A 240 30.60 4.76 16.64
C LYS A 240 30.43 6.29 16.68
N LYS A 241 30.38 6.79 17.92
CA LYS A 241 30.65 8.16 18.44
C LYS A 241 31.91 8.80 17.80
N GLU A 242 32.18 10.11 17.77
CA GLU A 242 31.94 11.21 18.73
C GLU A 242 32.26 12.60 18.10
N SER A 243 31.62 13.66 18.63
CA SER A 243 32.11 15.03 18.90
C SER A 243 32.62 16.00 17.81
N LYS A 244 31.89 17.12 17.60
CA LYS A 244 32.28 18.51 18.01
C LYS A 244 31.25 19.57 17.57
N LYS A 245 30.96 20.54 18.46
CA LYS A 245 30.31 21.86 18.23
C LYS A 245 31.43 22.92 18.01
N PRO A 246 31.24 24.05 17.29
CA PRO A 246 30.64 25.32 17.80
C PRO A 246 29.60 25.93 16.81
N GLU A 247 28.46 26.49 17.24
CA GLU A 247 28.20 27.93 17.58
C GLU A 247 27.75 28.78 16.36
N VAL A 248 26.43 28.97 16.18
CA VAL A 248 25.62 30.22 16.35
C VAL A 248 26.05 31.44 15.52
N VAL A 249 25.26 31.83 14.50
CA VAL A 249 24.78 33.22 14.28
C VAL A 249 23.39 33.19 13.62
N SER A 250 22.53 34.08 14.10
CA SER A 250 21.10 34.28 13.83
C SER A 250 20.83 35.26 12.68
N SER A 251 19.69 35.11 11.98
CA SER A 251 18.71 36.16 11.60
C SER A 251 17.81 35.64 10.44
N GLY A 252 16.48 35.79 10.38
CA GLY A 252 15.49 36.36 11.28
C GLY A 252 14.05 35.98 10.85
N THR A 253 13.16 35.84 11.84
CA THR A 253 11.71 36.15 11.98
C THR A 253 10.81 36.11 10.71
N THR A 254 9.71 35.33 10.65
CA THR A 254 8.38 35.66 11.24
C THR A 254 7.44 34.46 11.52
N ALA A 255 6.70 34.57 12.63
CA ALA A 255 5.32 34.10 12.92
C ALA A 255 4.97 32.60 13.12
N ASN A 256 5.11 32.19 14.40
CA ASN A 256 4.23 31.33 15.23
C ASN A 256 3.45 30.14 14.63
N GLY A 257 3.88 28.94 15.05
CA GLY A 257 3.17 27.66 14.91
C GLY A 257 4.09 26.50 15.29
N VAL A 258 4.60 26.48 16.52
CA VAL A 258 5.46 25.38 17.00
C VAL A 258 4.57 24.14 17.17
N VAL A 259 4.67 23.23 16.20
CA VAL A 259 4.14 21.87 16.30
C VAL A 259 4.86 21.19 17.47
N ASP A 260 4.16 20.91 18.57
CA ASP A 260 4.74 20.16 19.68
C ASP A 260 5.00 18.72 19.22
N SER A 261 6.25 18.45 18.86
CA SER A 261 6.71 17.16 18.35
C SER A 261 6.46 16.01 19.35
N GLN A 262 6.40 16.29 20.66
CA GLN A 262 6.12 15.27 21.67
C GLN A 262 4.63 14.94 21.75
N GLU A 263 3.77 15.94 21.57
CA GLU A 263 2.32 15.76 21.55
C GLU A 263 1.86 14.98 20.31
N VAL A 264 2.45 15.27 19.15
CA VAL A 264 2.18 14.52 17.91
C VAL A 264 2.55 13.03 18.04
N GLU A 265 3.69 12.72 18.66
CA GLU A 265 4.14 11.34 18.87
C GLU A 265 3.19 10.60 19.83
N ARG A 266 2.82 11.22 20.96
CA ARG A 266 1.85 10.66 21.92
C ARG A 266 0.48 10.40 21.30
N LEU A 267 -0.04 11.34 20.51
CA LEU A 267 -1.34 11.20 19.83
C LEU A 267 -1.28 10.12 18.74
N THR A 268 -0.15 9.99 18.04
CA THR A 268 0.06 8.94 17.03
C THR A 268 0.03 7.54 17.65
N GLU A 269 0.66 7.36 18.82
CA GLU A 269 0.58 6.12 19.58
C GLU A 269 -0.85 5.82 20.07
N ALA A 270 -1.55 6.83 20.59
CA ALA A 270 -2.92 6.68 21.09
C ALA A 270 -3.89 6.27 19.97
N VAL A 271 -3.81 6.90 18.79
CA VAL A 271 -4.59 6.53 17.60
C VAL A 271 -4.31 5.09 17.18
N SER A 272 -3.04 4.67 17.23
CA SER A 272 -2.63 3.31 16.88
C SER A 272 -3.18 2.27 17.85
N LYS A 273 -3.07 2.51 19.16
CA LYS A 273 -3.60 1.64 20.22
C LYS A 273 -5.13 1.51 20.11
N GLN A 274 -5.82 2.63 19.95
CA GLN A 274 -7.28 2.66 19.84
C GLN A 274 -7.79 2.00 18.55
N GLY A 275 -7.05 2.15 17.44
CA GLY A 275 -7.36 1.48 16.18
C GLY A 275 -7.29 -0.05 16.27
N LEU A 276 -6.30 -0.58 17.01
CA LEU A 276 -6.17 -2.02 17.29
C LEU A 276 -7.34 -2.52 18.16
N LEU A 277 -7.70 -1.78 19.21
CA LEU A 277 -8.82 -2.13 20.08
C LEU A 277 -10.15 -2.24 19.30
N VAL A 278 -10.46 -1.26 18.46
CA VAL A 278 -11.67 -1.28 17.60
C VAL A 278 -11.65 -2.45 16.62
N ARG A 279 -10.47 -2.81 16.09
CA ARG A 279 -10.31 -3.95 15.18
C ARG A 279 -10.53 -5.27 15.90
N ASP A 280 -9.99 -5.42 17.10
CA ASP A 280 -10.10 -6.63 17.91
C ASP A 280 -11.55 -6.82 18.39
N LEU A 281 -12.22 -5.76 18.85
CA LEU A 281 -13.65 -5.80 19.21
C LEU A 281 -14.55 -6.20 18.03
N LYS A 282 -14.22 -5.76 16.81
CA LYS A 282 -14.92 -6.19 15.59
C LYS A 282 -14.65 -7.66 15.25
N SER A 283 -13.43 -8.15 15.43
CA SER A 283 -13.11 -9.57 15.21
C SER A 283 -13.75 -10.51 16.23
N GLN A 284 -13.90 -10.05 17.47
CA GLN A 284 -14.53 -10.80 18.56
C GLN A 284 -16.06 -10.72 18.55
N LYS A 285 -16.65 -10.03 17.56
CA LYS A 285 -18.11 -9.78 17.48
C LYS A 285 -18.67 -9.20 18.78
N ALA A 286 -17.93 -8.28 19.40
CA ALA A 286 -18.37 -7.59 20.61
C ALA A 286 -19.66 -6.79 20.36
N GLU A 287 -20.32 -6.38 21.44
CA GLU A 287 -21.57 -5.62 21.37
C GLU A 287 -21.40 -4.33 20.54
N LYS A 288 -22.39 -4.06 19.68
CA LYS A 288 -22.35 -2.92 18.76
C LYS A 288 -22.24 -1.57 19.47
N SER A 289 -22.88 -1.41 20.64
CA SER A 289 -22.80 -0.19 21.46
C SER A 289 -21.36 0.09 21.89
N ARG A 290 -20.63 -0.95 22.32
CA ARG A 290 -19.22 -0.91 22.71
C ARG A 290 -18.30 -0.65 21.51
N ILE A 291 -18.58 -1.22 20.35
CA ILE A 291 -17.80 -0.90 19.14
C ILE A 291 -18.00 0.57 18.74
N ASP A 292 -19.25 1.07 18.78
CA ASP A 292 -19.57 2.44 18.38
C ASP A 292 -18.98 3.47 19.37
N SER A 293 -18.91 3.16 20.68
CA SER A 293 -18.24 4.03 21.68
C SER A 293 -16.73 4.12 21.42
N GLU A 294 -16.04 2.98 21.21
CA GLU A 294 -14.60 2.98 20.96
C GLU A 294 -14.23 3.60 19.60
N VAL A 295 -15.11 3.51 18.61
CA VAL A 295 -14.97 4.22 17.33
C VAL A 295 -15.09 5.73 17.51
N ALA A 296 -15.96 6.22 18.40
CA ALA A 296 -16.07 7.65 18.69
C ALA A 296 -14.77 8.19 19.32
N VAL A 297 -14.17 7.45 20.26
CA VAL A 297 -12.87 7.77 20.86
C VAL A 297 -11.76 7.79 19.79
N LEU A 298 -11.76 6.83 18.86
CA LEU A 298 -10.78 6.80 17.76
C LEU A 298 -10.90 8.03 16.85
N LEU A 299 -12.11 8.51 16.57
CA LEU A 299 -12.34 9.69 15.74
C LEU A 299 -11.88 10.97 16.47
N ASP A 300 -12.13 11.08 17.78
CA ASP A 300 -11.67 12.22 18.58
C ASP A 300 -10.13 12.28 18.65
N LEU A 301 -9.47 11.15 18.85
CA LEU A 301 -8.00 11.07 18.84
C LEU A 301 -7.41 11.45 17.48
N LYS A 302 -8.04 11.04 16.38
CA LYS A 302 -7.62 11.45 15.02
C LYS A 302 -7.82 12.93 14.76
N ARG A 303 -8.90 13.53 15.30
CA ARG A 303 -9.13 14.98 15.24
C ARG A 303 -8.04 15.75 16.00
N LYS A 304 -7.72 15.32 17.22
CA LYS A 304 -6.63 15.92 18.03
C LYS A 304 -5.28 15.82 17.34
N LEU A 305 -4.98 14.67 16.72
CA LEU A 305 -3.76 14.48 15.94
C LEU A 305 -3.71 15.40 14.72
N ALA A 306 -4.83 15.60 14.01
CA ALA A 306 -4.90 16.52 12.87
C ALA A 306 -4.62 17.96 13.30
N VAL A 307 -5.24 18.44 14.39
CA VAL A 307 -5.00 19.77 14.96
C VAL A 307 -3.53 19.93 15.37
N ALA A 308 -2.96 18.94 16.07
CA ALA A 308 -1.56 18.97 16.50
C ALA A 308 -0.58 18.99 15.32
N GLN A 309 -0.95 18.42 14.16
CA GLN A 309 -0.15 18.40 12.94
C GLN A 309 -0.41 19.60 12.01
N GLY A 310 -1.26 20.55 12.41
CA GLY A 310 -1.65 21.69 11.57
C GLY A 310 -2.51 21.31 10.36
N GLN A 311 -3.18 20.15 10.40
CA GLN A 311 -4.10 19.66 9.37
C GLN A 311 -5.56 19.97 9.75
N ASP A 312 -6.41 20.15 8.75
CA ASP A 312 -7.84 20.45 8.95
C ASP A 312 -8.58 19.29 9.68
N PRO A 313 -9.16 19.53 10.87
CA PRO A 313 -9.84 18.52 11.69
C PRO A 313 -11.18 18.01 11.11
N GLU A 314 -11.79 18.68 10.14
CA GLU A 314 -13.10 18.29 9.59
C GLU A 314 -13.02 17.28 8.43
N ALA A 315 -11.83 17.10 7.83
CA ALA A 315 -11.62 16.17 6.71
C ALA A 315 -11.78 14.68 7.08
N LEU A 316 -11.88 14.35 8.37
CA LEU A 316 -11.91 12.97 8.88
C LEU A 316 -13.32 12.47 9.24
N THR A 317 -14.35 13.31 9.16
CA THR A 317 -15.73 12.95 9.48
C THR A 317 -16.60 12.81 8.24
N GLY A 318 -16.86 11.57 7.81
CA GLY A 318 -17.98 11.24 6.90
C GLY A 318 -17.97 9.77 6.47
N GLY A 319 -19.01 8.96 6.64
CA GLY A 319 -20.32 9.17 7.26
C GLY A 319 -21.11 7.86 7.21
N LYS A 320 -21.66 7.41 8.36
CA LYS A 320 -22.81 6.49 8.42
C LYS A 320 -24.06 7.36 8.52
N GLY A 321 -24.74 7.60 7.40
CA GLY A 321 -26.07 8.18 7.38
C GLY A 321 -27.11 7.16 7.87
N LYS A 322 -27.90 7.54 8.87
CA LYS A 322 -28.97 6.75 9.50
C LYS A 322 -30.25 6.81 8.64
N LYS A 323 -31.00 5.71 8.67
CA LYS A 323 -32.27 5.36 8.00
C LYS A 323 -33.32 6.49 7.92
N GLY A 324 -33.98 6.59 6.76
CA GLY A 324 -35.33 7.14 6.61
C GLY A 324 -36.36 6.01 6.54
N LYS A 325 -37.31 6.01 7.48
CA LYS A 325 -38.51 5.16 7.56
C LYS A 325 -39.70 6.04 7.15
N LYS A 326 -40.41 5.69 6.09
CA LYS A 326 -41.81 6.10 5.78
C LYS A 326 -42.43 4.87 5.11
N LYS A 327 -43.32 4.18 5.81
CA LYS A 327 -44.79 4.33 5.79
C LYS A 327 -45.33 4.09 4.39
#